data_AF-A0A821AMI9-F1
#
_entry.id   AF-A0A821AMI9-F1
#
_cell.length_a   1.000
_cell.length_b   1.000
_cell.length_c   1.000
_cell.angle_alpha   90.00
_cell.angle_beta   90.00
_cell.angle_gamma   90.00
#
_symmetry.space_group_name_H-M   'P 1'
#
loop_
_entity.id
_entity.type
_entity.pdbx_description
1 polymer ?
#
loop_
_entity_poly.entity_id
_entity_poly.type
_entity_poly.pdbx_seq_one_letter_code
_entity_poly.pdbx_strand_id
1 'polypeptide(L)'
;MSLRHLGHTWRDVDSFLTSIGCTTIKTCHKWTNILVNRDFNEFTIDERGGKRGDSFWDCYPDLELEAKQFVYQECSKTEAAFTVETLARFIDQRFYELNNLKKIDQQL
;
A
#
# COMPACT_ATOMS: atom_id res chain seq x y z
N MET A 1 -27.69 16.24 -10.72
CA MET A 1 -28.50 16.11 -11.96
C MET A 1 -27.94 15.04 -12.90
N SER A 2 -26.62 14.95 -13.08
CA SER A 2 -25.95 13.93 -13.91
C SER A 2 -26.18 12.48 -13.46
N LEU A 3 -26.10 12.19 -12.16
CA LEU A 3 -26.26 10.82 -11.64
C LEU A 3 -27.67 10.21 -11.83
N ARG A 4 -28.71 11.05 -11.79
CA ARG A 4 -30.09 10.62 -12.13
C ARG A 4 -30.22 10.22 -13.59
N HIS A 5 -29.47 10.86 -14.48
CA HIS A 5 -29.44 10.52 -15.91
C HIS A 5 -28.76 9.17 -16.17
N LEU A 6 -27.87 8.74 -15.28
CA LEU A 6 -27.22 7.43 -15.30
C LEU A 6 -28.03 6.34 -14.58
N GLY A 7 -29.27 6.64 -14.16
CA GLY A 7 -30.15 5.67 -13.49
C GLY A 7 -29.84 5.44 -12.01
N HIS A 8 -28.90 6.17 -11.41
CA HIS A 8 -28.57 6.03 -9.99
C HIS A 8 -29.47 6.89 -9.11
N THR A 9 -30.05 6.27 -8.08
CA THR A 9 -30.80 7.01 -7.08
C THR A 9 -29.85 7.69 -6.09
N TRP A 10 -30.33 8.74 -5.43
CA TRP A 10 -29.56 9.40 -4.36
C TRP A 10 -29.16 8.42 -3.25
N ARG A 11 -30.03 7.44 -2.94
CA ARG A 11 -29.74 6.43 -1.91
C ARG A 11 -28.60 5.50 -2.31
N ASP A 12 -28.49 5.15 -3.58
CA ASP A 12 -27.39 4.28 -4.05
C ASP A 12 -26.05 4.98 -3.90
N VAL A 13 -26.02 6.28 -4.20
CA VAL A 13 -24.83 7.13 -4.05
C VAL A 13 -24.48 7.28 -2.57
N ASP A 14 -25.46 7.56 -1.72
CA ASP A 14 -25.26 7.72 -0.28
C ASP A 14 -24.78 6.42 0.38
N SER A 15 -25.36 5.28 -0.02
CA SER A 15 -24.92 3.95 0.43
C SER A 15 -23.50 3.64 -0.03
N PHE A 16 -23.15 3.95 -1.27
CA PHE A 16 -21.80 3.76 -1.78
C PHE A 16 -20.79 4.64 -1.03
N LEU A 17 -21.06 5.94 -0.90
CA LEU A 17 -20.20 6.88 -0.18
C LEU A 17 -20.04 6.48 1.29
N THR A 18 -21.08 5.96 1.92
CA THR A 18 -21.00 5.43 3.28
C THR A 18 -20.17 4.15 3.36
N SER A 19 -20.34 3.22 2.41
CA SER A 19 -19.58 1.95 2.38
C SER A 19 -18.07 2.15 2.23
N ILE A 20 -17.65 3.21 1.53
CA ILE A 20 -16.24 3.57 1.36
C ILE A 20 -15.75 4.55 2.44
N GLY A 21 -16.52 4.75 3.52
CA GLY A 21 -16.15 5.62 4.64
C GLY A 21 -16.02 7.11 4.30
N CYS A 22 -16.60 7.53 3.17
CA CYS A 22 -16.53 8.90 2.66
C CYS A 22 -17.35 9.91 3.46
N THR A 23 -18.34 9.42 4.22
CA THR A 23 -19.28 10.24 5.00
C THR A 23 -18.86 10.43 6.46
N THR A 24 -17.70 9.90 6.87
CA THR A 24 -17.20 10.16 8.23
C THR A 24 -16.67 11.58 8.37
N ILE A 25 -16.87 12.20 9.55
CA ILE A 25 -16.44 13.59 9.83
C ILE A 25 -14.96 13.80 9.53
N LYS A 26 -14.11 12.82 9.89
CA LYS A 26 -12.66 12.87 9.63
C LYS A 26 -12.36 12.92 8.13
N THR A 27 -13.00 12.05 7.37
CA THR A 27 -12.83 11.95 5.91
C THR A 27 -13.35 13.21 5.22
N CYS A 28 -14.56 13.68 5.57
CA CYS A 28 -15.12 14.91 5.02
C CYS A 28 -14.25 16.14 5.30
N HIS A 29 -13.71 16.26 6.52
CA HIS A 29 -12.81 17.36 6.89
C HIS A 29 -11.51 17.33 6.08
N LYS A 30 -10.87 16.15 5.94
CA LYS A 30 -9.69 15.94 5.09
C LYS A 30 -9.96 16.38 3.66
N TRP A 31 -11.03 15.89 3.05
CA TRP A 31 -11.38 16.21 1.66
C TRP A 31 -11.73 17.67 1.43
N THR A 32 -12.40 18.31 2.39
CA THR A 32 -12.71 19.73 2.31
C THR A 32 -11.43 20.57 2.30
N ASN A 33 -10.45 20.22 3.15
CA ASN A 33 -9.17 20.92 3.18
C ASN A 33 -8.37 20.72 1.90
N ILE A 34 -8.32 19.50 1.38
CA ILE A 34 -7.68 19.19 0.09
C ILE A 34 -8.29 20.02 -1.04
N LEU A 35 -9.62 20.12 -1.09
CA LEU A 35 -10.33 20.88 -2.12
C LEU A 35 -10.09 22.40 -2.01
N VAL A 36 -10.13 22.94 -0.78
CA VAL A 36 -9.88 24.37 -0.51
C VAL A 36 -8.43 24.73 -0.86
N ASN A 37 -7.48 23.88 -0.49
CA ASN A 37 -6.05 24.08 -0.75
C ASN A 37 -5.64 23.74 -2.19
N ARG A 38 -6.56 23.22 -3.01
CA ARG A 38 -6.32 22.76 -4.39
C ARG A 38 -5.22 21.69 -4.49
N ASP A 39 -5.04 20.88 -3.44
CA ASP A 39 -4.03 19.80 -3.41
C ASP A 39 -4.57 18.52 -4.06
N PHE A 40 -4.82 18.60 -5.36
CA PHE A 40 -5.37 17.48 -6.12
C PHE A 40 -4.41 16.28 -6.26
N ASN A 41 -3.15 16.46 -5.87
CA ASN A 41 -2.18 15.36 -5.81
C ASN A 41 -2.50 14.42 -4.65
N GLU A 42 -2.80 14.96 -3.47
CA GLU A 42 -3.27 14.14 -2.34
C GLU A 42 -4.60 13.43 -2.69
N PHE A 43 -5.46 14.10 -3.46
CA PHE A 43 -6.72 13.52 -3.93
C PHE A 43 -6.53 12.30 -4.84
N THR A 44 -5.51 12.34 -5.69
CA THR A 44 -5.22 11.21 -6.57
C THR A 44 -4.55 10.08 -5.81
N ILE A 45 -3.71 10.35 -4.81
CA ILE A 45 -2.96 9.32 -4.05
C ILE A 45 -3.84 8.49 -3.11
N ASP A 46 -4.96 9.04 -2.61
CA ASP A 46 -5.81 8.39 -1.60
C ASP A 46 -6.65 7.22 -2.18
N GLU A 47 -6.02 6.05 -2.32
CA GLU A 47 -6.55 4.67 -2.47
C GLU A 47 -7.75 4.40 -3.41
N ARG A 48 -8.19 5.37 -4.22
CA ARG A 48 -9.44 5.34 -5.00
C ARG A 48 -9.22 5.39 -6.51
N GLY A 49 -8.00 5.06 -6.95
CA GLY A 49 -7.66 4.90 -8.36
C GLY A 49 -6.49 5.73 -8.87
N GLY A 50 -5.80 6.50 -8.03
CA GLY A 50 -4.49 7.03 -8.45
C GLY A 50 -3.44 5.94 -8.42
N LYS A 51 -2.53 6.03 -9.39
CA LYS A 51 -1.34 5.18 -9.47
C LYS A 51 -0.62 5.27 -8.12
N ARG A 52 -0.68 4.20 -7.32
CA ARG A 52 0.20 4.04 -6.16
C ARG A 52 1.61 4.30 -6.69
N GLY A 53 2.38 5.16 -6.03
CA GLY A 53 3.82 5.24 -6.33
C GLY A 53 4.36 3.81 -6.34
N ASP A 54 5.17 3.48 -7.35
CA ASP A 54 5.61 2.10 -7.57
C ASP A 54 6.16 1.56 -6.24
N SER A 55 5.46 0.59 -5.66
CA SER A 55 5.85 0.03 -4.36
C SER A 55 7.17 -0.69 -4.52
N PHE A 56 7.90 -0.90 -3.42
CA PHE A 56 9.15 -1.65 -3.47
C PHE A 56 8.98 -3.01 -4.17
N TRP A 57 7.85 -3.68 -3.96
CA TRP A 57 7.54 -4.96 -4.58
C TRP A 57 7.13 -4.84 -6.06
N ASP A 58 6.58 -3.69 -6.49
CA ASP A 58 6.34 -3.44 -7.92
C ASP A 58 7.66 -3.35 -8.71
N CYS A 59 8.72 -2.86 -8.07
CA CYS A 59 10.06 -2.81 -8.65
C CYS A 59 10.83 -4.14 -8.52
N TYR A 60 10.50 -4.97 -7.51
CA TYR A 60 11.17 -6.23 -7.21
C TYR A 60 10.17 -7.38 -6.96
N PRO A 61 9.38 -7.78 -7.97
CA PRO A 61 8.34 -8.81 -7.81
C PRO A 61 8.92 -10.19 -7.46
N ASP A 62 10.09 -10.52 -8.01
CA ASP A 62 10.77 -11.79 -7.72
C ASP A 62 11.21 -11.86 -6.25
N LEU A 63 11.66 -10.74 -5.70
CA LEU A 63 12.05 -10.62 -4.30
C LEU A 63 10.85 -10.80 -3.37
N GLU A 64 9.66 -10.33 -3.78
CA GLU A 64 8.41 -10.54 -3.03
C GLU A 64 8.07 -12.03 -2.94
N LEU A 65 8.20 -12.75 -4.06
CA LEU A 65 7.93 -14.18 -4.11
C LEU A 65 8.90 -14.96 -3.20
N GLU A 66 10.18 -14.64 -3.26
CA GLU A 66 11.21 -15.26 -2.42
C GLU A 66 10.99 -14.95 -0.94
N ALA A 67 10.65 -13.70 -0.59
CA ALA A 67 10.33 -13.31 0.78
C ALA A 67 9.14 -14.11 1.33
N LYS A 68 8.08 -14.28 0.53
CA LYS A 68 6.92 -15.11 0.92
C LYS A 68 7.30 -16.57 1.11
N GLN A 69 8.12 -17.13 0.22
CA GLN A 69 8.61 -18.50 0.35
C GLN A 69 9.48 -18.69 1.59
N PHE A 70 10.36 -17.74 1.89
CA PHE A 70 11.19 -17.75 3.10
C PHE A 70 10.34 -17.75 4.36
N VAL A 71 9.34 -16.86 4.46
CA VAL A 71 8.41 -16.83 5.61
C VAL A 71 7.68 -18.17 5.74
N TYR A 72 7.16 -18.72 4.64
CA TYR A 72 6.46 -20.01 4.67
C TYR A 72 7.37 -21.13 5.20
N GLN A 73 8.62 -21.18 4.74
CA GLN A 73 9.60 -22.17 5.20
C GLN A 73 9.93 -22.00 6.68
N GLU A 74 10.20 -20.78 7.15
CA GLU A 74 10.50 -20.52 8.56
C GLU A 74 9.31 -20.85 9.47
N CYS A 75 8.09 -20.51 9.05
CA CYS A 75 6.88 -20.85 9.80
C CYS A 75 6.53 -22.35 9.77
N SER A 76 7.03 -23.10 8.80
CA SER A 76 6.82 -24.56 8.70
C SER A 76 7.73 -25.39 9.61
N LYS A 77 8.77 -24.77 10.19
CA LYS A 77 9.68 -25.44 11.11
C LYS A 77 8.99 -25.75 12.45
N THR A 78 9.40 -26.84 13.08
CA THR A 78 8.86 -27.28 14.39
C THR A 78 9.16 -26.28 15.51
N GLU A 79 10.22 -25.50 15.37
CA GLU A 79 10.56 -24.38 16.24
C GLU A 79 10.26 -23.06 15.51
N ALA A 80 9.22 -22.35 15.95
CA ALA A 80 8.82 -21.07 15.37
C ALA A 80 9.78 -19.96 15.84
N ALA A 81 10.97 -19.88 15.24
CA ALA A 81 11.99 -18.88 15.51
C ALA A 81 11.94 -17.67 14.54
N PHE A 82 10.87 -17.55 13.75
CA PHE A 82 10.71 -16.47 12.78
C PHE A 82 10.64 -15.11 13.49
N THR A 83 11.52 -14.19 13.09
CA THR A 83 11.48 -12.79 13.54
C THR A 83 11.43 -11.86 12.33
N VAL A 84 10.87 -10.67 12.53
CA VAL A 84 10.84 -9.64 11.49
C VAL A 84 12.26 -9.26 11.06
N GLU A 85 13.22 -9.33 11.99
CA GLU A 85 14.62 -9.04 11.73
C GLU A 85 15.27 -10.07 10.79
N THR A 86 14.94 -11.37 10.90
CA THR A 86 15.48 -12.38 9.98
C THR A 86 14.93 -12.19 8.56
N LEU A 87 13.64 -11.84 8.43
CA LEU A 87 13.05 -11.47 7.15
C LEU A 87 13.71 -10.22 6.55
N ALA A 88 13.94 -9.19 7.37
CA ALA A 88 14.58 -7.97 6.91
C ALA A 88 16.00 -8.22 6.39
N ARG A 89 16.80 -9.01 7.12
CA ARG A 89 18.15 -9.41 6.68
C ARG A 89 18.13 -10.21 5.38
N PHE A 90 17.17 -11.12 5.22
CA PHE A 90 17.00 -11.90 4.00
C PHE A 90 16.69 -11.02 2.79
N ILE A 91 15.70 -10.12 2.91
CA ILE A 91 15.30 -9.19 1.84
C ILE A 91 16.46 -8.27 1.47
N ASP A 92 17.17 -7.73 2.48
CA ASP A 92 18.29 -6.82 2.28
C ASP A 92 19.43 -7.51 1.51
N GLN A 93 19.83 -8.71 1.94
CA GLN A 93 20.86 -9.48 1.24
C GLN A 93 20.50 -9.75 -0.22
N ARG A 94 19.27 -10.23 -0.49
CA ARG A 94 18.80 -10.53 -1.83
C ARG A 94 18.69 -9.28 -2.71
N PHE A 95 18.31 -8.14 -2.14
CA PHE A 95 18.29 -6.85 -2.84
C PHE A 95 19.70 -6.42 -3.31
N TYR A 96 20.71 -6.56 -2.44
CA TYR A 96 22.10 -6.25 -2.80
C TYR A 96 22.65 -7.21 -3.86
N GLU A 97 22.33 -8.50 -3.77
CA GLU A 97 22.67 -9.52 -4.77
C GLU A 97 22.07 -9.20 -6.14
N LEU A 98 20.77 -8.87 -6.20
CA LEU A 98 20.07 -8.54 -7.45
C LEU A 98 20.65 -7.31 -8.14
N ASN A 99 21.09 -6.32 -7.36
CA ASN A 99 21.62 -5.06 -7.90
C ASN A 99 23.15 -5.07 -8.09
N ASN A 100 23.85 -6.18 -7.81
CA ASN A 100 25.31 -6.27 -7.81
C ASN A 100 25.98 -5.18 -6.94
N LEU A 101 25.32 -4.77 -5.87
CA LEU A 101 25.81 -3.75 -4.95
C LEU A 101 26.53 -4.41 -3.78
N LYS A 102 27.66 -3.86 -3.36
CA LYS A 102 28.30 -4.27 -2.09
C LYS A 102 27.67 -3.48 -0.96
N LYS A 103 27.13 -4.19 0.03
CA LYS A 103 26.72 -3.59 1.29
C LYS A 103 27.96 -3.00 1.98
N ILE A 104 28.01 -1.67 2.09
CA ILE A 104 29.01 -1.00 2.90
C ILE A 104 28.43 -1.00 4.31
N ASP A 105 28.93 -1.88 5.17
CA ASP A 105 28.56 -1.91 6.58
C ASP A 105 29.06 -0.60 7.23
N GLN A 106 28.26 0.46 7.15
CA GLN A 106 28.40 1.60 8.04
C GLN A 106 27.88 1.14 9.40
N GLN A 107 28.83 0.76 10.25
CA GLN A 107 28.64 0.60 11.68
C GLN A 107 27.99 1.89 12.21
N LEU A 108 26.72 1.80 12.58
CA LEU A 108 26.04 2.77 13.44
C LEU A 108 26.11 2.28 14.88
#